data_AF-A0A452XP20-F1
#
_entry.id   AF-A0A452XP20-F1
#
_cell.length_a   1.000
_cell.length_b   1.000
_cell.length_c   1.000
_cell.angle_alpha   90.00
_cell.angle_beta   90.00
_cell.angle_gamma   90.00
#
_symmetry.space_group_name_H-M   'P 1'
#
loop_
_entity.id
_entity.type
_entity.pdbx_description
1 polymer ?
#
loop_
_entity_poly.entity_id
_entity_poly.type
_entity_poly.pdbx_seq_one_letter_code
_entity_poly.pdbx_strand_id
1 'polypeptide(L)'
;HTVVLNDPGRLLAVHIMHTALVSGWAGSMALYELAVFDPSDPVLDPMWRQGMFVIPFMTRLGITDSWGGWSISGGTVTNPGIWVMKVWQVRILCFLACVSWQRSGIGYIGT
;
A
#
# COMPACT_ATOMS: atom_id res chain seq x y z
N HIS A 1 6.70 -7.48 25.17
CA HIS A 1 7.87 -7.05 24.38
C HIS A 1 9.16 -6.96 25.19
N THR A 2 9.12 -7.01 26.53
CA THR A 2 10.33 -6.93 27.38
C THR A 2 11.33 -8.07 27.15
N VAL A 3 10.86 -9.25 26.73
CA VAL A 3 11.71 -10.43 26.44
C VAL A 3 12.69 -10.25 25.28
N VAL A 4 12.50 -9.27 24.39
CA VAL A 4 13.44 -9.00 23.28
C VAL A 4 14.43 -7.88 23.59
N LEU A 5 14.39 -7.29 24.79
CA LEU A 5 15.22 -6.11 25.11
C LEU A 5 16.73 -6.38 25.07
N ASN A 6 17.15 -7.59 25.42
CA ASN A 6 18.57 -7.99 25.42
C ASN A 6 18.93 -8.99 24.30
N ASP A 7 18.02 -9.21 23.34
CA ASP A 7 18.25 -10.05 22.17
C ASP A 7 18.10 -9.21 20.89
N PRO A 8 19.20 -8.62 20.38
CA PRO A 8 19.14 -7.69 19.24
C PRO A 8 18.65 -8.35 17.96
N GLY A 9 18.88 -9.66 17.78
CA GLY A 9 18.41 -10.41 16.60
C GLY A 9 16.89 -10.56 16.59
N ARG A 10 16.30 -10.93 17.74
CA ARG A 10 14.84 -11.01 17.87
C ARG A 10 14.18 -9.63 17.87
N LEU A 11 14.85 -8.62 18.42
CA LEU A 11 14.38 -7.24 18.36
C LEU A 11 14.27 -6.75 16.91
N LEU A 12 15.28 -7.02 16.07
CA LEU A 12 15.21 -6.69 14.65
C LEU A 12 14.09 -7.45 13.93
N ALA A 13 13.92 -8.74 14.23
CA ALA A 13 12.87 -9.55 13.62
C ALA A 13 11.46 -9.03 13.91
N VAL A 14 11.16 -8.62 15.15
CA VAL A 14 9.83 -8.04 15.48
C VAL A 14 9.62 -6.67 14.83
N HIS A 15 10.67 -5.85 14.68
CA HIS A 15 10.57 -4.58 13.96
C HIS A 15 10.32 -4.80 12.46
N ILE A 16 10.99 -5.77 11.84
CA ILE A 16 10.73 -6.14 10.44
C ILE A 16 9.30 -6.68 10.29
N MET A 17 8.83 -7.53 11.21
CA MET A 17 7.44 -8.01 11.19
C MET A 17 6.43 -6.88 11.34
N HIS A 18 6.67 -5.93 12.25
CA HIS A 18 5.80 -4.76 12.42
C HIS A 18 5.76 -3.89 11.17
N THR A 19 6.93 -3.57 10.60
CA THR A 19 7.04 -2.80 9.35
C THR A 19 6.32 -3.50 8.20
N ALA A 20 6.43 -4.82 8.11
CA ALA A 20 5.75 -5.62 7.11
C ALA A 20 4.22 -5.61 7.32
N LEU A 21 3.74 -5.73 8.55
CA LEU A 21 2.31 -5.63 8.84
C LEU A 21 1.74 -4.26 8.45
N VAL A 22 2.45 -3.18 8.82
CA VAL A 22 2.03 -1.81 8.50
C VAL A 22 2.06 -1.54 7.00
N SER A 23 3.09 -2.01 6.28
CA SER A 23 3.12 -1.89 4.81
C SER A 23 1.98 -2.68 4.16
N GLY A 24 1.67 -3.87 4.67
CA GLY A 24 0.52 -4.65 4.21
C GLY A 24 -0.82 -3.99 4.39
N TRP A 25 -1.03 -3.40 5.56
CA TRP A 25 -2.22 -2.62 5.84
C TRP A 25 -2.34 -1.45 4.85
N ALA A 26 -1.24 -0.70 4.62
CA ALA A 26 -1.25 0.41 3.67
C ALA A 26 -1.58 -0.04 2.23
N GLY A 27 -1.03 -1.19 1.80
CA GLY A 27 -1.33 -1.76 0.48
C GLY A 27 -2.76 -2.24 0.32
N SER A 28 -3.26 -3.01 1.30
CA SER A 28 -4.61 -3.57 1.27
C SER A 28 -5.68 -2.49 1.38
N MET A 29 -5.50 -1.50 2.25
CA MET A 29 -6.43 -0.37 2.36
C MET A 29 -6.46 0.45 1.07
N ALA A 30 -5.31 0.73 0.46
CA ALA A 30 -5.28 1.48 -0.79
C ALA A 30 -5.90 0.70 -1.97
N LEU A 31 -5.74 -0.63 -2.03
CA LEU A 31 -6.42 -1.47 -3.02
C LEU A 31 -7.93 -1.53 -2.80
N TYR A 32 -8.35 -1.58 -1.53
CA TYR A 32 -9.77 -1.55 -1.16
C TYR A 32 -10.40 -0.20 -1.55
N GLU A 33 -9.78 0.91 -1.19
CA GLU A 33 -10.25 2.25 -1.56
C GLU A 33 -10.34 2.40 -3.08
N LEU A 34 -9.32 1.97 -3.85
CA LEU A 34 -9.35 2.02 -5.31
C LEU A 34 -10.49 1.17 -5.93
N ALA A 35 -10.89 0.08 -5.27
CA ALA A 35 -11.96 -0.79 -5.77
C ALA A 35 -13.36 -0.22 -5.56
N VAL A 36 -13.54 0.65 -4.56
CA VAL A 36 -14.83 1.23 -4.17
C VAL A 36 -14.96 2.69 -4.61
N PHE A 37 -13.84 3.39 -4.83
CA PHE A 37 -13.81 4.79 -5.22
C PHE A 37 -14.49 5.05 -6.57
N ASP A 38 -15.43 6.01 -6.59
CA ASP A 38 -16.09 6.49 -7.81
C ASP A 38 -15.46 7.82 -8.27
N PRO A 39 -14.72 7.85 -9.39
CA PRO A 39 -14.09 9.06 -9.91
C PRO A 39 -15.01 9.93 -10.78
N SER A 40 -16.31 9.59 -10.92
CA SER A 40 -17.19 10.20 -11.92
C SER A 40 -17.53 11.67 -11.69
N ASP A 41 -17.66 12.10 -10.42
CA ASP A 41 -18.02 13.48 -10.07
C ASP A 41 -17.10 14.06 -8.97
N PRO A 42 -15.96 14.67 -9.35
CA PRO A 42 -15.03 15.25 -8.39
C PRO A 42 -15.54 16.54 -7.71
N VAL A 43 -16.65 17.13 -8.18
CA VAL A 43 -17.19 18.38 -7.64
C VAL A 43 -18.20 18.09 -6.54
N LEU A 44 -19.20 17.24 -6.81
CA LEU A 44 -20.28 16.94 -5.88
C LEU A 44 -20.03 15.72 -5.01
N ASP A 45 -19.19 14.78 -5.48
CA ASP A 45 -18.79 13.61 -4.71
C ASP A 45 -17.25 13.40 -4.64
N PRO A 46 -16.52 14.39 -4.08
CA PRO A 46 -15.09 14.26 -3.88
C PRO A 46 -14.74 13.18 -2.85
N MET A 47 -13.48 12.76 -2.87
CA MET A 47 -12.93 11.66 -2.06
C MET A 47 -13.27 11.71 -0.55
N TRP A 48 -13.38 12.90 0.03
CA TRP A 48 -13.71 13.08 1.46
C TRP A 48 -15.18 12.79 1.79
N ARG A 49 -16.08 12.79 0.80
CA ARG A 49 -17.48 12.35 0.96
C ARG A 49 -17.63 10.83 0.89
N GLN A 50 -16.79 10.19 0.08
CA GLN A 50 -16.78 8.74 -0.08
C GLN A 50 -16.03 8.00 1.06
N GLY A 51 -15.48 8.72 2.04
CA GLY A 51 -14.80 8.13 3.19
C GLY A 51 -13.40 7.58 2.87
N MET A 52 -12.74 8.08 1.82
CA MET A 52 -11.39 7.67 1.45
C MET A 52 -10.36 8.23 2.44
N PHE A 53 -9.46 7.39 2.94
CA PHE A 53 -8.44 7.76 3.92
C PHE A 53 -7.03 7.76 3.34
N VAL A 54 -6.64 6.71 2.61
CA VAL A 54 -5.28 6.55 2.08
C VAL A 54 -5.07 7.29 0.77
N ILE A 55 -6.07 7.34 -0.12
CA ILE A 55 -5.95 8.05 -1.41
C ILE A 55 -5.58 9.53 -1.22
N PRO A 56 -6.18 10.33 -0.31
CA PRO A 56 -5.76 11.72 -0.08
C PRO A 56 -4.27 11.91 0.26
N PHE A 57 -3.64 10.97 0.95
CA PHE A 57 -2.20 11.04 1.23
C PHE A 57 -1.35 10.78 -0.02
N MET A 58 -1.83 9.94 -0.93
CA MET A 58 -1.17 9.68 -2.21
C MET A 58 -1.31 10.87 -3.16
N THR A 59 -2.49 11.50 -3.22
CA THR A 59 -2.72 12.69 -4.05
C THR A 59 -1.85 13.86 -3.61
N ARG A 60 -1.64 14.02 -2.30
CA ARG A 60 -0.75 15.04 -1.74
C ARG A 60 0.70 14.89 -2.22
N LEU A 61 1.15 13.68 -2.49
CA LEU A 61 2.49 13.40 -3.02
C LEU A 61 2.54 13.42 -4.56
N GLY A 62 1.45 13.84 -5.22
CA GLY A 62 1.39 13.98 -6.68
C GLY A 62 0.96 12.72 -7.43
N ILE A 63 0.48 11.68 -6.73
CA ILE A 63 -0.06 10.47 -7.38
C ILE A 63 -1.54 10.73 -7.68
N THR A 64 -1.85 11.25 -8.87
CA THR A 64 -3.21 11.67 -9.26
C THR A 64 -3.88 10.79 -10.29
N ASP A 65 -3.12 9.94 -10.98
CA ASP A 65 -3.60 9.21 -12.16
C ASP A 65 -3.75 7.70 -11.89
N SER A 66 -4.71 7.11 -12.60
CA SER A 66 -5.03 5.69 -12.54
C SER A 66 -4.82 5.00 -13.89
N TRP A 67 -4.40 3.74 -13.87
CA TRP A 67 -4.46 2.85 -15.06
C TRP A 67 -5.89 2.58 -15.53
N GLY A 68 -6.91 2.97 -14.74
CA GLY A 68 -8.30 3.02 -15.18
C GLY A 68 -8.62 4.17 -16.15
N GLY A 69 -7.63 4.99 -16.54
CA GLY A 69 -7.80 6.05 -17.52
C GLY A 69 -8.43 7.33 -16.98
N TRP A 70 -8.49 7.48 -15.65
CA TRP A 70 -9.05 8.63 -14.96
C TRP A 70 -8.02 9.28 -14.02
N SER A 71 -8.19 10.57 -13.77
CA SER A 71 -7.44 11.36 -12.79
C SER A 71 -8.37 11.92 -11.72
N ILE A 72 -7.84 12.17 -10.52
CA ILE A 72 -8.61 12.73 -9.39
C ILE A 72 -9.23 14.10 -9.68
N SER A 73 -8.65 14.87 -10.60
CA SER A 73 -9.20 16.15 -11.05
C SER A 73 -10.36 16.03 -12.06
N GLY A 74 -10.79 14.80 -12.39
CA GLY A 74 -11.85 14.54 -13.37
C GLY A 74 -11.36 14.45 -14.82
N GLY A 75 -10.05 14.52 -15.06
CA GLY A 75 -9.46 14.35 -16.38
C GLY A 75 -9.40 12.89 -16.83
N THR A 76 -9.39 12.67 -18.15
CA THR A 76 -9.08 11.36 -18.74
C THR A 76 -7.57 11.26 -19.04
N VAL A 77 -6.98 10.11 -18.77
CA VAL A 77 -5.53 9.88 -18.91
C VAL A 77 -5.28 8.69 -19.82
N THR A 78 -4.58 8.92 -20.93
CA THR A 78 -4.31 7.87 -21.95
C THR A 78 -2.99 7.14 -21.72
N ASN A 79 -2.02 7.76 -21.05
CA ASN A 79 -0.73 7.13 -20.72
C ASN A 79 -0.23 7.58 -19.33
N PRO A 80 -0.79 7.03 -18.25
CA PRO A 80 -0.54 7.49 -16.87
C PRO A 80 0.85 7.06 -16.31
N GLY A 81 1.70 6.37 -17.08
CA GLY A 81 3.03 5.95 -16.65
C GLY A 81 3.02 4.85 -15.57
N ILE A 82 4.17 4.65 -14.91
CA ILE A 82 4.37 3.59 -13.90
C ILE A 82 4.00 4.07 -12.49
N TRP A 83 4.04 5.37 -12.24
CA TRP A 83 3.82 5.96 -10.91
C TRP A 83 2.34 6.29 -10.64
N VAL A 84 1.48 5.28 -10.78
CA VAL A 84 0.01 5.40 -10.67
C VAL A 84 -0.55 4.70 -9.44
N MET A 85 -1.76 5.08 -9.02
CA MET A 85 -2.47 4.51 -7.85
C MET A 85 -2.80 3.01 -7.92
N LYS A 86 -2.49 2.29 -9.00
CA LYS A 86 -2.63 0.83 -9.00
C LYS A 86 -1.28 0.13 -8.80
N VAL A 87 -0.21 0.73 -9.32
CA VAL A 87 1.12 0.12 -9.40
C VAL A 87 1.93 0.35 -8.13
N TRP A 88 1.79 1.52 -7.49
CA TRP A 88 2.42 1.78 -6.19
C TRP A 88 1.95 0.79 -5.11
N GLN A 89 0.67 0.43 -5.14
CA GLN A 89 -0.02 -0.35 -4.13
C GLN A 89 0.31 -1.84 -4.24
N VAL A 90 0.37 -2.38 -5.46
CA VAL A 90 0.77 -3.78 -5.71
C VAL A 90 2.23 -4.02 -5.29
N ARG A 91 3.11 -3.03 -5.43
CA ARG A 91 4.52 -3.13 -5.01
C ARG A 91 4.66 -3.27 -3.49
N ILE A 92 3.83 -2.55 -2.74
CA ILE A 92 3.81 -2.62 -1.27
C ILE A 92 3.26 -3.97 -0.77
N LEU A 93 2.28 -4.56 -1.46
CA LEU A 93 1.77 -5.90 -1.13
C LEU A 93 2.82 -7.00 -1.44
N CYS A 94 3.55 -6.88 -2.54
CA CYS A 94 4.63 -7.81 -2.90
C CYS A 94 5.80 -7.77 -1.90
N PHE A 95 6.14 -6.62 -1.33
CA PHE A 95 7.16 -6.53 -0.28
C PHE A 95 6.79 -7.38 0.94
N LEU A 96 5.51 -7.39 1.32
CA LEU A 96 4.98 -8.24 2.37
C LEU A 96 5.09 -9.73 2.04
N ALA A 97 4.73 -10.10 0.80
CA ALA A 97 4.86 -11.46 0.30
C ALA A 97 6.31 -11.95 0.35
N CYS A 98 7.28 -11.10 -0.05
CA CYS A 98 8.71 -11.42 0.04
C CYS A 98 9.21 -11.57 1.48
N VAL A 99 8.79 -10.72 2.42
CA VAL A 99 9.18 -10.84 3.84
C VAL A 99 8.54 -12.06 4.50
N SER A 100 7.30 -12.39 4.14
CA SER A 100 6.63 -13.61 4.60
C SER A 100 7.32 -14.87 4.07
N TRP A 101 7.79 -14.85 2.82
CA TRP A 101 8.54 -15.93 2.18
C TRP A 101 9.93 -16.15 2.79
N GLN A 102 10.62 -15.07 3.21
CA GLN A 102 11.90 -15.17 3.92
C GLN A 102 11.77 -15.98 5.23
N ARG A 103 10.60 -15.92 5.89
CA ARG A 103 10.35 -16.69 7.13
C ARG A 103 10.03 -18.17 6.86
N SER A 104 9.45 -18.50 5.71
CA SER A 104 9.22 -19.89 5.28
C SER A 104 10.45 -20.53 4.62
N GLY A 105 11.40 -19.75 4.10
CA GLY A 105 12.68 -20.24 3.54
C GLY A 105 13.78 -20.52 4.57
N ILE A 106 13.80 -19.82 5.70
CA ILE A 106 14.80 -20.04 6.78
C ILE A 106 14.52 -21.34 7.56
N GLY A 107 13.33 -21.94 7.42
CA GLY A 107 12.99 -23.22 8.05
C GLY A 107 13.59 -24.47 7.40
N TYR A 108 14.26 -24.35 6.24
CA TYR A 108 14.79 -25.51 5.48
C TYR A 108 16.33 -25.59 5.42
N ILE A 109 17.06 -24.71 6.11
CA ILE A 109 18.54 -24.74 6.18
C ILE A 109 18.98 -25.02 7.63
N GLY A 110 18.44 -26.10 8.20
CA GLY A 110 18.68 -26.43 9.60
C GLY A 110 18.12 -27.80 10.00
N THR A 111 18.48 -28.84 9.26
CA THR A 111 18.49 -30.24 9.73
C THR A 111 19.81 -30.86 9.35
#